data_AF-A0A498DDZ0-F1
#
_entry.id   AF-A0A498DDZ0-F1
#
_cell.length_a   1.000
_cell.length_b   1.000
_cell.length_c   1.000
_cell.angle_alpha   90.00
_cell.angle_beta   90.00
_cell.angle_gamma   90.00
#
_symmetry.space_group_name_H-M   'P 1'
#
loop_
_entity.id
_entity.type
_entity.pdbx_description
1 polymer ?
#
loop_
_entity_poly.entity_id
_entity_poly.type
_entity_poly.pdbx_seq_one_letter_code
_entity_poly.pdbx_strand_id
1 'polypeptide(L)'
;MRKRNKILIFIIMAIILVIGYQKYFFTFDRLGQGTYYKGPADSPTVKYTANSYYKHYGGATGGANIWVEITNNESNEIKTIYYSDGKSNFSMQWVNDNTIYIRNDEGPEYPDSGRNIELEIGKEIYDESGRACESWVMKSEY
;
A
#
# COMPACT_ATOMS: atom_id res chain seq x y z
N MET A 1 -20.72 26.30 33.24
CA MET A 1 -19.58 25.40 32.90
C MET A 1 -18.26 26.16 33.08
N ARG A 2 -17.42 25.74 34.05
CA ARG A 2 -16.12 26.37 34.37
C ARG A 2 -15.26 26.48 33.10
N LYS A 3 -14.50 27.57 32.89
CA LYS A 3 -13.67 27.80 31.68
C LYS A 3 -12.82 26.58 31.28
N ARG A 4 -12.36 25.78 32.25
CA ARG A 4 -11.66 24.50 32.05
C ARG A 4 -12.46 23.46 31.26
N ASN A 5 -13.78 23.37 31.45
CA ASN A 5 -14.63 22.41 30.72
C ASN A 5 -14.78 22.78 29.25
N LYS A 6 -14.78 24.09 28.92
CA LYS A 6 -14.82 24.54 27.51
C LYS A 6 -13.52 24.22 26.75
N ILE A 7 -12.38 24.38 27.42
CA ILE A 7 -11.07 24.03 26.86
C ILE A 7 -10.98 22.51 26.60
N LEU A 8 -11.44 21.69 27.55
CA LEU A 8 -11.44 20.23 27.40
C LEU A 8 -12.29 19.77 26.21
N ILE A 9 -13.49 20.34 26.03
CA ILE A 9 -14.36 20.04 24.87
C ILE A 9 -13.66 20.41 23.56
N PHE A 10 -13.00 21.56 23.50
CA PHE A 10 -12.28 21.99 22.30
C PHE A 10 -11.12 21.04 21.96
N ILE A 11 -10.35 20.60 22.96
CA ILE A 11 -9.27 19.62 22.76
C ILE A 11 -9.84 18.29 22.24
N ILE A 12 -10.92 17.78 22.84
CA ILE A 12 -11.56 16.53 22.39
C ILE A 12 -12.05 16.66 20.95
N MET A 13 -12.70 17.78 20.60
CA MET A 13 -13.17 18.05 19.24
C MET A 13 -12.01 18.12 18.24
N ALA A 14 -10.91 18.77 18.60
CA ALA A 14 -9.70 18.82 17.77
C ALA A 14 -9.11 17.42 17.55
N ILE A 15 -9.04 16.58 18.58
CA ILE A 15 -8.55 15.18 18.46
C ILE A 15 -9.45 14.38 17.51
N ILE A 16 -10.77 14.49 17.62
CA ILE A 16 -11.71 13.79 16.74
C ILE A 16 -11.53 14.24 15.28
N LEU A 17 -11.37 15.55 15.04
CA LEU A 17 -11.14 16.08 13.69
C LEU A 17 -9.82 15.57 13.10
N VAL A 18 -8.75 15.51 13.89
CA VAL A 18 -7.45 14.98 13.43
C VAL A 18 -7.56 13.49 13.08
N ILE A 19 -8.19 12.69 13.93
CA ILE A 19 -8.39 11.26 13.67
C ILE A 19 -9.25 11.07 12.41
N GLY A 20 -10.35 11.82 12.28
CA GLY A 20 -11.22 11.78 11.11
C GLY A 20 -10.47 12.14 9.83
N TYR A 21 -9.65 13.20 9.87
CA TYR A 21 -8.83 13.61 8.73
C TYR A 21 -7.81 12.54 8.31
N GLN A 22 -7.11 11.94 9.28
CA GLN A 22 -6.13 10.87 9.03
C GLN A 22 -6.78 9.65 8.39
N LYS A 23 -7.96 9.24 8.88
CA LYS A 23 -8.72 8.13 8.28
C LYS A 23 -9.30 8.47 6.91
N TYR A 24 -9.63 9.73 6.62
CA TYR A 24 -10.26 10.09 5.35
C TYR A 24 -9.25 10.23 4.20
N PHE A 25 -8.09 10.85 4.44
CA PHE A 25 -7.19 11.35 3.39
C PHE A 25 -5.92 10.52 3.16
N PHE A 26 -5.90 9.24 3.55
CA PHE A 26 -4.76 8.40 3.21
C PHE A 26 -4.78 8.06 1.71
N THR A 27 -3.67 8.30 1.02
CA THR A 27 -3.39 7.89 -0.37
C THR A 27 -1.94 7.43 -0.50
N PHE A 28 -1.65 6.64 -1.54
CA PHE A 28 -0.29 6.17 -1.83
C PHE A 28 0.61 7.25 -2.48
N ASP A 29 0.08 8.40 -2.88
CA ASP A 29 0.88 9.49 -3.50
C ASP A 29 2.01 9.99 -2.59
N ARG A 30 1.84 9.81 -1.27
CA ARG A 30 2.81 10.23 -0.26
C ARG A 30 4.03 9.31 -0.15
N LEU A 31 4.06 8.18 -0.84
CA LEU A 31 5.22 7.28 -0.86
C LEU A 31 6.45 7.98 -1.47
N GLY A 32 6.21 8.91 -2.41
CA GLY A 32 7.25 9.65 -3.12
C GLY A 32 8.04 8.76 -4.08
N GLN A 33 9.22 9.23 -4.50
CA GLN A 33 10.06 8.46 -5.42
C GLN A 33 10.75 7.31 -4.70
N GLY A 34 10.53 6.08 -5.19
CA GLY A 34 11.22 4.87 -4.79
C GLY A 34 12.33 4.48 -5.75
N THR A 35 13.21 3.60 -5.30
CA THR A 35 14.17 2.93 -6.17
C THR A 35 13.48 1.75 -6.83
N TYR A 36 13.57 1.66 -8.14
CA TYR A 36 13.07 0.52 -8.90
C TYR A 36 13.65 -0.80 -8.38
N TYR A 37 12.82 -1.82 -8.25
CA TYR A 37 13.20 -3.11 -7.66
C TYR A 37 13.07 -4.28 -8.64
N LYS A 38 11.85 -4.62 -9.05
CA LYS A 38 11.54 -5.72 -9.97
C LYS A 38 10.43 -5.35 -10.95
N GLY A 39 10.46 -5.98 -12.11
CA GLY A 39 9.56 -5.77 -13.23
C GLY A 39 10.36 -5.65 -14.54
N PRO A 40 9.74 -5.06 -15.58
CA PRO A 40 8.30 -5.02 -15.75
C PRO A 40 7.76 -6.46 -15.79
N ALA A 41 6.57 -6.69 -15.22
CA ALA A 41 5.85 -7.95 -15.35
C ALA A 41 4.52 -7.68 -16.03
N ASP A 42 4.38 -8.11 -17.28
CA ASP A 42 3.17 -7.89 -18.07
C ASP A 42 2.14 -8.99 -17.81
N SER A 43 0.87 -8.59 -17.78
CA SER A 43 -0.25 -9.54 -17.77
C SER A 43 -0.26 -10.35 -19.08
N PRO A 44 -0.89 -11.54 -19.13
CA PRO A 44 -0.89 -12.39 -20.33
C PRO A 44 -1.33 -11.68 -21.61
N THR A 45 -2.30 -10.78 -21.53
CA THR A 45 -2.79 -9.94 -22.64
C THR A 45 -2.09 -8.59 -22.76
N VAL A 46 -1.12 -8.29 -21.90
CA VAL A 46 -0.41 -7.00 -21.83
C VAL A 46 -1.36 -5.82 -21.54
N LYS A 47 -2.53 -6.10 -20.95
CA LYS A 47 -3.45 -5.06 -20.49
C LYS A 47 -2.86 -4.26 -19.32
N TYR A 48 -2.10 -4.93 -18.47
CA TYR A 48 -1.48 -4.34 -17.29
C TYR A 48 0.01 -4.67 -17.22
N THR A 49 0.80 -3.73 -16.72
CA THR A 49 2.22 -3.92 -16.43
C THR A 49 2.49 -3.62 -14.97
N ALA A 50 3.10 -4.57 -14.26
CA ALA A 50 3.47 -4.42 -12.86
C ALA A 50 4.95 -4.02 -12.70
N ASN A 51 5.18 -2.97 -11.92
CA ASN A 51 6.51 -2.52 -11.51
C ASN A 51 6.56 -2.42 -9.99
N SER A 52 7.68 -2.80 -9.40
CA SER A 52 7.88 -2.68 -7.95
C SER A 52 9.03 -1.74 -7.62
N TYR A 53 8.89 -1.09 -6.49
CA TYR A 53 9.84 -0.12 -5.97
C TYR A 53 10.06 -0.35 -4.50
N TYR A 54 11.19 0.13 -3.99
CA TYR A 54 11.49 0.09 -2.57
C TYR A 54 12.08 1.40 -2.07
N LYS A 55 11.98 1.59 -0.75
CA LYS A 55 12.60 2.71 -0.05
C LYS A 55 12.99 2.33 1.37
N HIS A 56 14.26 2.56 1.69
CA HIS A 56 14.78 2.34 3.04
C HIS A 56 14.17 3.31 4.05
N TYR A 57 13.99 2.84 5.28
CA TYR A 57 13.58 3.64 6.44
C TYR A 57 14.42 3.24 7.66
N GLY A 58 14.39 4.00 8.76
CA GLY A 58 14.89 3.52 10.07
C GLY A 58 16.41 3.55 10.30
N GLY A 59 17.22 4.08 9.38
CA GLY A 59 18.67 4.25 9.61
C GLY A 59 19.42 2.91 9.73
N ALA A 60 20.27 2.75 10.75
CA ALA A 60 21.16 1.59 10.88
C ALA A 60 20.44 0.25 11.15
N THR A 61 19.27 0.26 11.80
CA THR A 61 18.43 -0.93 12.01
C THR A 61 17.19 -0.89 11.12
N GLY A 62 17.32 -0.16 10.01
CA GLY A 62 16.27 0.12 9.08
C GLY A 62 15.81 -1.07 8.24
N GLY A 63 14.56 -1.03 7.82
CA GLY A 63 14.02 -1.91 6.79
C GLY A 63 13.94 -1.21 5.43
N ALA A 64 13.27 -1.85 4.49
CA ALA A 64 12.79 -1.22 3.26
C ALA A 64 11.30 -1.45 3.16
N ASN A 65 10.54 -0.42 2.82
CA ASN A 65 9.17 -0.61 2.34
C ASN A 65 9.24 -0.98 0.86
N ILE A 66 8.39 -1.89 0.42
CA ILE A 66 8.19 -2.24 -0.99
C ILE A 66 6.76 -1.90 -1.37
N TRP A 67 6.58 -1.42 -2.59
CA TRP A 67 5.26 -1.29 -3.20
C TRP A 67 5.24 -1.74 -4.64
N VAL A 68 4.04 -2.06 -5.12
CA VAL A 68 3.78 -2.47 -6.52
C VAL A 68 2.81 -1.50 -7.16
N GLU A 69 3.24 -0.94 -8.27
CA GLU A 69 2.46 -0.09 -9.16
C GLU A 69 2.03 -0.92 -10.38
N ILE A 70 0.75 -0.80 -10.74
CA ILE A 70 0.17 -1.35 -11.95
C ILE A 70 -0.11 -0.21 -12.90
N THR A 71 0.48 -0.28 -14.09
CA THR A 71 0.14 0.59 -15.22
C THR A 71 -0.93 -0.12 -16.06
N ASN A 72 -2.06 0.53 -16.28
CA ASN A 72 -3.01 0.14 -17.32
C ASN A 72 -2.49 0.65 -18.67
N ASN A 73 -2.16 -0.26 -19.58
CA ASN A 73 -1.51 0.10 -20.85
C ASN A 73 -2.45 0.78 -21.85
N GLU A 74 -3.77 0.71 -21.66
CA GLU A 74 -4.75 1.42 -22.48
C GLU A 74 -4.94 2.86 -22.01
N SER A 75 -5.09 3.08 -20.69
CA SER A 75 -5.36 4.41 -20.12
C SER A 75 -4.11 5.18 -19.69
N ASN A 76 -2.96 4.50 -19.57
CA ASN A 76 -1.75 4.96 -18.87
C ASN A 76 -1.97 5.35 -17.40
N GLU A 77 -3.07 4.89 -16.80
CA GLU A 77 -3.34 5.08 -15.38
C GLU A 77 -2.41 4.18 -14.56
N ILE A 78 -1.77 4.77 -13.54
CA ILE A 78 -0.86 4.06 -12.63
C ILE A 78 -1.52 4.00 -11.26
N LYS A 79 -1.58 2.80 -10.68
CA LYS A 79 -2.18 2.54 -9.37
C LYS A 79 -1.29 1.69 -8.50
N THR A 80 -1.09 2.09 -7.25
CA THR A 80 -0.41 1.26 -6.25
C THR A 80 -1.39 0.26 -5.65
N ILE A 81 -1.14 -1.03 -5.85
CA ILE A 81 -2.02 -2.10 -5.37
C ILE A 81 -1.49 -2.79 -4.11
N TYR A 82 -0.20 -2.62 -3.79
CA TYR A 82 0.47 -3.33 -2.71
C TYR A 82 1.48 -2.42 -2.03
N TYR A 83 1.49 -2.41 -0.70
CA TYR A 83 2.47 -1.72 0.13
C TYR A 83 2.74 -2.50 1.42
N SER A 84 4.00 -2.81 1.69
CA SER A 84 4.40 -3.50 2.94
C SER A 84 5.88 -3.30 3.25
N ASP A 85 6.30 -3.77 4.42
CA ASP A 85 7.72 -4.05 4.66
C ASP A 85 8.21 -5.12 3.67
N GLY A 86 9.37 -4.88 3.07
CA GLY A 86 10.04 -5.81 2.18
C GLY A 86 10.69 -6.96 2.94
N LYS A 87 10.51 -8.18 2.44
CA LYS A 87 11.11 -9.42 2.94
C LYS A 87 12.11 -9.97 1.92
N SER A 88 12.89 -10.96 2.34
CA SER A 88 13.96 -11.53 1.51
C SER A 88 13.45 -12.13 0.19
N ASN A 89 12.27 -12.75 0.19
CA ASN A 89 11.69 -13.38 -0.99
C ASN A 89 10.55 -12.55 -1.57
N PHE A 90 10.89 -11.66 -2.49
CA PHE A 90 9.91 -10.88 -3.23
C PHE A 90 9.79 -11.33 -4.70
N SER A 91 8.56 -11.55 -5.17
CA SER A 91 8.28 -11.77 -6.61
C SER A 91 6.85 -11.38 -6.98
N MET A 92 6.64 -11.07 -8.25
CA MET A 92 5.33 -10.76 -8.82
C MET A 92 5.06 -11.74 -9.95
N GLN A 93 3.88 -12.37 -9.97
CA GLN A 93 3.47 -13.34 -10.98
C GLN A 93 2.00 -13.13 -11.33
N TRP A 94 1.69 -12.98 -12.62
CA TRP A 94 0.31 -12.91 -13.06
C TRP A 94 -0.33 -14.30 -13.04
N VAL A 95 -1.44 -14.43 -12.32
CA VAL A 95 -2.27 -15.64 -12.28
C VAL A 95 -3.18 -15.69 -13.51
N ASN A 96 -3.70 -14.53 -13.90
CA ASN A 96 -4.48 -14.29 -15.12
C ASN A 96 -4.36 -12.81 -15.52
N ASP A 97 -5.15 -12.34 -16.47
CA ASP A 97 -5.09 -10.95 -16.94
C ASP A 97 -5.38 -9.88 -15.90
N ASN A 98 -6.19 -10.18 -14.90
CA ASN A 98 -6.66 -9.22 -13.91
C ASN A 98 -6.21 -9.57 -12.49
N THR A 99 -5.48 -10.66 -12.28
CA THR A 99 -5.06 -11.10 -10.95
C THR A 99 -3.56 -11.31 -10.92
N ILE A 100 -2.91 -10.66 -9.97
CA ILE A 100 -1.48 -10.80 -9.72
C ILE A 100 -1.25 -11.40 -8.34
N TYR A 101 -0.36 -12.39 -8.27
CA TYR A 101 0.19 -12.93 -7.04
C TYR A 101 1.48 -12.18 -6.69
N ILE A 102 1.52 -11.64 -5.49
CA ILE A 102 2.70 -11.02 -4.89
C ILE A 102 3.18 -11.94 -3.79
N ARG A 103 4.40 -12.43 -3.94
CA ARG A 103 5.14 -13.11 -2.88
C ARG A 103 6.01 -12.09 -2.18
N ASN A 104 5.98 -12.08 -0.85
CA ASN A 104 6.82 -11.29 0.02
C ASN A 104 6.94 -11.99 1.39
N ASP A 105 7.91 -12.88 1.53
CA ASP A 105 8.15 -13.67 2.75
C ASP A 105 9.64 -13.81 3.08
N GLU A 106 9.97 -14.20 4.31
CA GLU A 106 11.36 -14.55 4.70
C GLU A 106 11.67 -16.04 4.45
N GLY A 107 10.77 -16.77 3.79
CA GLY A 107 10.91 -18.19 3.51
C GLY A 107 10.37 -19.11 4.62
N PRO A 108 10.59 -20.43 4.49
CA PRO A 108 9.97 -21.44 5.35
C PRO A 108 10.45 -21.39 6.81
N GLU A 109 11.58 -20.74 7.07
CA GLU A 109 12.12 -20.56 8.43
C GLU A 109 11.29 -19.58 9.28
N TYR A 110 10.52 -18.70 8.62
CA TYR A 110 9.70 -17.67 9.28
C TYR A 110 8.30 -17.61 8.64
N PRO A 111 7.47 -18.66 8.80
CA PRO A 111 6.19 -18.78 8.08
C PRO A 111 5.19 -17.66 8.39
N ASP A 112 5.22 -17.11 9.62
CA ASP A 112 4.30 -16.04 10.05
C ASP A 112 4.70 -14.63 9.58
N SER A 113 5.86 -14.50 8.93
CA SER A 113 6.36 -13.23 8.39
C SER A 113 5.81 -12.88 7.02
N GLY A 114 5.14 -13.83 6.37
CA GLY A 114 4.66 -13.71 5.00
C GLY A 114 3.63 -12.60 4.81
N ARG A 115 3.74 -11.90 3.69
CA ARG A 115 2.81 -10.89 3.17
C ARG A 115 2.35 -11.28 1.76
N ASN A 116 2.29 -12.58 1.52
CA ASN A 116 1.91 -13.17 0.25
C ASN A 116 0.43 -12.92 0.01
N ILE A 117 0.05 -12.45 -1.18
CA ILE A 117 -1.33 -12.13 -1.50
C ILE A 117 -1.61 -12.21 -3.00
N GLU A 118 -2.81 -12.65 -3.37
CA GLU A 118 -3.37 -12.48 -4.70
C GLU A 118 -4.28 -11.25 -4.69
N LEU A 119 -4.17 -10.40 -5.71
CA LEU A 119 -4.93 -9.16 -5.83
C LEU A 119 -5.58 -9.07 -7.21
N GLU A 120 -6.90 -8.86 -7.23
CA GLU A 120 -7.62 -8.49 -8.44
C GLU A 120 -7.50 -6.98 -8.73
N ILE A 121 -6.95 -6.65 -9.91
CA ILE A 121 -6.68 -5.27 -10.33
C ILE A 121 -7.99 -4.48 -10.41
N GLY A 122 -8.03 -3.36 -9.70
CA GLY A 122 -9.18 -2.45 -9.67
C GLY A 122 -10.32 -2.90 -8.74
N LYS A 123 -10.09 -3.92 -7.90
CA LYS A 123 -11.02 -4.29 -6.82
C LYS A 123 -10.33 -4.42 -5.47
N GLU A 124 -9.08 -4.86 -5.46
CA GLU A 124 -8.36 -5.19 -4.23
C GLU A 124 -7.07 -4.39 -4.11
N ILE A 125 -6.73 -4.06 -2.86
CA ILE A 125 -5.48 -3.41 -2.48
C ILE A 125 -4.95 -4.05 -1.20
N TYR A 126 -3.63 -4.03 -1.06
CA TYR A 126 -2.95 -4.46 0.15
C TYR A 126 -2.09 -3.33 0.71
N ASP A 127 -2.35 -2.97 1.96
CA ASP A 127 -1.51 -2.09 2.77
C ASP A 127 -1.32 -2.75 4.13
N GLU A 128 -0.09 -3.12 4.46
CA GLU A 128 0.22 -3.79 5.74
C GLU A 128 -0.25 -2.97 6.96
N SER A 129 -0.28 -1.64 6.85
CA SER A 129 -0.77 -0.78 7.92
C SER A 129 -2.30 -0.71 8.02
N GLY A 130 -3.02 -1.21 7.01
CA GLY A 130 -4.47 -1.18 6.89
C GLY A 130 -5.08 0.20 6.60
N ARG A 131 -4.27 1.26 6.49
CA ARG A 131 -4.74 2.64 6.32
C ARG A 131 -5.42 2.83 4.97
N ALA A 132 -4.95 2.15 3.93
CA ALA A 132 -5.60 2.15 2.62
C ALA A 132 -7.04 1.63 2.70
N CYS A 133 -7.27 0.52 3.41
CA CYS A 133 -8.60 -0.06 3.60
C CYS A 133 -9.51 0.77 4.51
N GLU A 134 -8.96 1.56 5.42
CA GLU A 134 -9.74 2.49 6.24
C GLU A 134 -10.11 3.78 5.49
N SER A 135 -9.34 4.13 4.45
CA SER A 135 -9.48 5.37 3.69
C SER A 135 -10.73 5.40 2.82
N TRP A 136 -11.53 6.47 2.99
CA TRP A 136 -12.71 6.68 2.15
C TRP A 136 -12.35 7.08 0.72
N VAL A 137 -11.25 7.82 0.55
CA VAL A 137 -10.73 8.16 -0.79
C VAL A 137 -10.33 6.88 -1.52
N MET A 138 -9.55 6.01 -0.87
CA MET A 138 -9.10 4.76 -1.50
C MET A 138 -10.25 3.83 -1.86
N LYS A 139 -11.29 3.72 -1.01
CA LYS A 139 -12.50 2.93 -1.30
C LYS A 139 -13.30 3.41 -2.51
N SER A 140 -13.07 4.63 -2.96
CA SER A 140 -13.71 5.16 -4.17
C SER A 140 -12.88 4.93 -5.43
N GLU A 141 -11.60 4.59 -5.27
CA GLU A 141 -10.64 4.40 -6.38
C GLU A 141 -10.42 2.92 -6.74
N TYR A 142 -10.76 2.01 -5.83
CA TYR A 142 -10.63 0.55 -5.93
C TYR A 142 -11.91 -0.10 -5.41
#